data_AF-A0A382WNW2-F1
#
_entry.id   AF-A0A382WNW2-F1
#
_cell.length_a   1.000
_cell.length_b   1.000
_cell.length_c   1.000
_cell.angle_alpha   90.00
_cell.angle_beta   90.00
_cell.angle_gamma   90.00
#
_symmetry.space_group_name_H-M   'P 1'
#
loop_
_entity.id
_entity.type
_entity.pdbx_description
1 polymer ?
#
loop_
_entity_poly.entity_id
_entity_poly.type
_entity_poly.pdbx_seq_one_letter_code
_entity_poly.pdbx_strand_id
1 'polypeptide(L)'
;MGRIHLLLGAVVTVVALFVASADAQDFSSRFAKGSSTFGLHAGFGYTIDLPPNRDRTDLSFLFLFPNYQYNLTGMIGQSWYKGVLNWHVEAGLAEVMNRDGEYLLGFSPLITEYQFLDPQRGWAPNILIGAGFA
;
A
#
# COMPACT_ATOMS: atom_id res chain seq x y z
N MET A 1 15.56 0.20 -22.97
CA MET A 1 15.83 0.47 -21.54
C MET A 1 15.62 1.93 -21.11
N GLY A 2 15.80 2.97 -21.95
CA GLY A 2 15.70 4.38 -21.49
C GLY A 2 14.30 4.98 -21.23
N ARG A 3 13.19 4.35 -21.66
CA ARG A 3 11.84 4.92 -21.54
C ARG A 3 11.11 4.59 -20.22
N ILE A 4 11.45 3.46 -19.59
CA ILE A 4 10.79 2.97 -18.36
C ILE A 4 11.28 3.75 -17.13
N HIS A 5 12.58 4.07 -17.05
CA HIS A 5 13.12 4.93 -16.00
C HIS A 5 12.50 6.33 -16.01
N LEU A 6 12.14 6.83 -17.19
CA LEU A 6 11.54 8.15 -17.36
C LEU A 6 10.06 8.17 -16.90
N LEU A 7 9.33 7.08 -17.11
CA LEU A 7 7.96 6.90 -16.60
C LEU A 7 7.93 6.70 -15.07
N LEU A 8 8.82 5.85 -14.54
CA LEU A 8 8.99 5.67 -13.09
C LEU A 8 9.39 6.99 -12.41
N GLY A 9 10.35 7.71 -12.98
CA GLY A 9 10.75 9.04 -12.50
C GLY A 9 9.62 10.06 -12.53
N ALA A 10 8.81 10.08 -13.61
CA ALA A 10 7.67 10.97 -13.71
C ALA A 10 6.57 10.65 -12.69
N VAL A 11 6.24 9.37 -12.48
CA VAL A 11 5.24 8.93 -11.48
C VAL A 11 5.70 9.29 -10.05
N VAL A 12 6.96 9.01 -9.71
CA VAL A 12 7.54 9.38 -8.40
C VAL A 12 7.52 10.91 -8.20
N THR A 13 7.84 11.69 -9.24
CA THR A 13 7.86 13.15 -9.17
C THR A 13 6.46 13.74 -9.01
N VAL A 14 5.46 13.20 -9.71
CA VAL A 14 4.07 13.65 -9.60
C VAL A 14 3.52 13.34 -8.21
N VAL A 15 3.78 12.16 -7.65
CA VAL A 15 3.36 11.82 -6.27
C VAL A 15 4.02 12.75 -5.25
N ALA A 16 5.31 13.09 -5.42
CA ALA A 16 6.01 14.00 -4.52
C ALA A 16 5.44 15.44 -4.54
N LEU A 17 4.96 15.92 -5.69
CA LEU A 17 4.38 17.26 -5.83
C LEU A 17 3.00 17.41 -5.14
N PHE A 18 2.26 16.33 -4.94
CA PHE A 18 0.95 16.38 -4.24
C PHE A 18 1.05 16.29 -2.71
N VAL A 19 2.22 15.96 -2.15
CA VAL A 19 2.40 15.77 -0.69
C VAL A 19 2.83 17.06 0.03
N ALA A 20 3.24 18.10 -0.70
CA ALA A 20 3.84 19.30 -0.14
C ALA A 20 2.82 20.42 0.16
N SER A 21 1.89 20.18 1.09
CA SER A 21 1.13 21.25 1.78
C SER A 21 0.45 20.66 3.03
N ALA A 22 1.25 20.34 4.06
CA ALA A 22 0.72 19.95 5.36
C ALA A 22 1.03 21.07 6.37
N ASP A 23 0.01 21.88 6.70
CA ASP A 23 0.03 22.76 7.87
C ASP A 23 0.31 21.94 9.15
N ALA A 24 0.78 22.60 10.21
CA ALA A 24 1.02 21.99 11.52
C ALA A 24 -0.29 21.53 12.17
N GLN A 25 -0.83 20.41 11.69
CA GLN A 25 -2.03 19.76 12.19
C GLN A 25 -1.71 18.90 13.42
N ASP A 26 -2.58 18.96 14.43
CA ASP A 26 -2.51 18.05 15.59
C ASP A 26 -2.53 16.59 15.12
N PHE A 27 -1.81 15.69 15.82
CA PHE A 27 -1.68 14.28 15.46
C PHE A 27 -3.04 13.65 15.15
N SER A 28 -4.03 13.91 16.01
CA SER A 28 -5.39 13.38 15.90
C SER A 28 -6.10 13.83 14.64
N SER A 29 -5.90 15.09 14.24
CA SER A 29 -6.61 15.71 13.11
C SER A 29 -6.20 15.11 11.76
N ARG A 30 -4.97 14.60 11.66
CA ARG A 30 -4.48 13.85 10.48
C ARG A 30 -5.24 12.55 10.22
N PHE A 31 -5.93 12.05 11.24
CA PHE A 31 -6.64 10.78 11.24
C PHE A 31 -8.14 10.99 11.50
N ALA A 32 -8.68 12.14 11.09
CA ALA A 32 -10.10 12.42 11.19
C ALA A 32 -10.92 11.42 10.35
N LYS A 33 -12.09 11.03 10.86
CA LYS A 33 -13.00 10.17 10.10
C LYS A 33 -13.37 10.85 8.78
N GLY A 34 -13.29 10.10 7.68
CA GLY A 34 -13.55 10.58 6.33
C GLY A 34 -12.38 11.30 5.67
N SER A 35 -11.20 11.35 6.31
CA SER A 35 -9.99 11.84 5.67
C SER A 35 -9.49 10.84 4.62
N SER A 36 -8.85 11.35 3.58
CA SER A 36 -8.20 10.55 2.55
C SER A 36 -6.70 10.78 2.51
N THR A 37 -5.95 9.74 2.19
CA THR A 37 -4.50 9.81 1.98
C THR A 37 -4.10 9.05 0.72
N PHE A 38 -3.06 9.54 0.05
CA PHE A 38 -2.39 8.83 -1.03
C PHE A 38 -1.04 8.35 -0.54
N GLY A 39 -0.67 7.14 -0.93
CA GLY A 39 0.51 6.45 -0.47
C GLY A 39 1.13 5.57 -1.54
N LEU A 40 2.19 4.86 -1.12
CA LEU A 40 2.93 3.93 -1.95
C LEU A 40 3.31 2.71 -1.10
N HIS A 41 2.98 1.53 -1.60
CA HIS A 41 3.50 0.27 -1.11
C HIS A 41 4.58 -0.23 -2.08
N ALA A 42 5.75 -0.57 -1.55
CA ALA A 42 6.81 -1.17 -2.34
C ALA A 42 7.52 -2.23 -1.50
N GLY A 43 7.93 -3.32 -2.12
CA GLY A 43 8.57 -4.40 -1.39
C GLY A 43 8.79 -5.66 -2.20
N PHE A 44 9.10 -6.73 -1.49
CA PHE A 44 9.28 -8.06 -2.01
C PHE A 44 8.15 -8.96 -1.51
N GLY A 45 7.59 -9.78 -2.39
CA GLY A 45 6.53 -10.72 -2.09
C GLY A 45 6.83 -12.12 -2.62
N TYR A 46 6.16 -13.10 -2.04
CA TYR A 46 6.22 -14.50 -2.45
C TYR A 46 4.82 -15.10 -2.44
N THR A 47 4.47 -15.90 -3.45
CA THR A 47 3.24 -16.69 -3.43
C THR A 47 3.52 -18.10 -2.94
N ILE A 48 2.62 -18.64 -2.13
CA ILE A 48 2.63 -20.06 -1.75
C ILE A 48 1.47 -20.80 -2.43
N ASP A 49 1.73 -22.01 -2.88
CA ASP A 49 0.70 -22.87 -3.47
C ASP A 49 -0.29 -23.43 -2.44
N LEU A 50 -1.56 -23.04 -2.57
CA LEU A 50 -2.68 -23.54 -1.76
C LEU A 50 -3.90 -23.89 -2.67
N PRO A 51 -4.33 -25.16 -2.76
CA PRO A 51 -3.70 -26.37 -2.21
C PRO A 51 -2.44 -26.82 -3.01
N PRO A 52 -1.55 -27.62 -2.40
CA PRO A 52 -0.34 -28.15 -3.08
C PRO A 52 -0.67 -28.99 -4.33
N ASN A 53 0.28 -29.15 -5.26
CA ASN A 53 0.22 -30.01 -6.46
C ASN A 53 -0.72 -29.57 -7.61
N ARG A 54 -0.87 -28.28 -7.87
CA ARG A 54 -1.26 -27.81 -9.23
C ARG A 54 0.02 -27.40 -9.96
N ASP A 55 0.04 -27.48 -11.30
CA ASP A 55 1.12 -26.95 -12.14
C ASP A 55 1.22 -25.41 -12.03
N ARG A 56 1.48 -24.90 -10.83
CA ARG A 56 1.71 -23.49 -10.52
C ARG A 56 3.11 -23.40 -9.96
N THR A 57 3.85 -22.41 -10.44
CA THR A 57 5.20 -22.12 -9.94
C THR A 57 5.04 -21.04 -8.89
N ASP A 58 5.59 -21.26 -7.70
CA ASP A 58 5.75 -20.19 -6.72
C ASP A 58 6.40 -18.97 -7.38
N LEU A 59 5.88 -17.77 -7.13
CA LEU A 59 6.37 -16.52 -7.70
C LEU A 59 7.04 -15.71 -6.60
N SER A 60 8.27 -15.27 -6.86
CA SER A 60 8.94 -14.22 -6.10
C SER A 60 8.82 -12.92 -6.90
N PHE A 61 8.42 -11.82 -6.28
CA PHE A 61 8.22 -10.58 -7.01
C PHE A 61 8.63 -9.32 -6.24
N LEU A 62 9.12 -8.32 -6.97
CA LEU A 62 9.29 -6.95 -6.48
C LEU A 62 8.09 -6.12 -6.93
N PHE A 63 7.46 -5.38 -6.03
CA PHE A 63 6.25 -4.62 -6.36
C PHE A 63 6.36 -3.13 -6.04
N LEU A 64 5.56 -2.35 -6.78
CA LEU A 64 5.36 -0.92 -6.60
C LEU A 64 3.87 -0.59 -6.82
N PHE A 65 3.14 -0.38 -5.72
CA PHE A 65 1.69 -0.22 -5.66
C PHE A 65 1.33 1.14 -5.07
N PRO A 66 1.12 2.18 -5.90
CA PRO A 66 0.43 3.39 -5.45
C PRO A 66 -0.93 3.01 -4.86
N ASN A 67 -1.27 3.66 -3.74
CA ASN A 67 -2.52 3.40 -3.05
C ASN A 67 -3.25 4.68 -2.63
N TYR A 68 -4.55 4.51 -2.47
CA TYR A 68 -5.47 5.47 -1.90
C TYR A 68 -6.11 4.85 -0.66
N GLN A 69 -6.18 5.61 0.41
CA GLN A 69 -6.82 5.19 1.66
C GLN A 69 -7.88 6.21 2.07
N TYR A 70 -8.98 5.71 2.61
CA TYR A 70 -10.07 6.48 3.16
C TYR A 70 -10.36 6.02 4.59
N ASN A 71 -10.27 6.93 5.54
CA ASN A 71 -10.42 6.63 6.96
C ASN A 71 -11.89 6.44 7.33
N LEU A 72 -12.25 5.22 7.74
CA LEU A 72 -13.64 4.82 8.02
C LEU A 72 -14.09 5.18 9.44
N THR A 73 -13.17 5.27 10.40
CA THR A 73 -13.51 5.30 11.83
C THR A 73 -13.11 6.58 12.55
N GLY A 74 -12.14 7.31 12.03
CA GLY A 74 -11.31 8.19 12.85
C GLY A 74 -10.41 7.37 13.79
N MET A 75 -9.65 8.04 14.66
CA MET A 75 -8.89 7.32 15.68
C MET A 75 -9.81 6.58 16.65
N ILE A 76 -9.54 5.29 16.83
CA ILE A 76 -10.22 4.39 17.74
C ILE A 76 -9.21 3.62 18.59
N GLY A 77 -9.69 2.99 19.66
CA GLY A 77 -8.86 2.23 20.59
C GLY A 77 -8.05 3.09 21.57
N GLN A 78 -7.34 2.42 22.48
CA GLN A 78 -6.53 3.05 23.53
C GLN A 78 -5.19 2.31 23.70
N SER A 79 -4.19 2.98 24.29
CA SER A 79 -2.87 2.38 24.55
C SER A 79 -2.27 1.74 23.28
N TRP A 80 -1.83 0.49 23.35
CA TRP A 80 -1.11 -0.23 22.30
C TRP A 80 -1.94 -0.56 21.05
N TYR A 81 -3.27 -0.61 21.16
CA TYR A 81 -4.17 -0.92 20.04
C TYR A 81 -4.86 0.31 19.47
N LYS A 82 -4.47 1.52 19.91
CA LYS A 82 -4.93 2.78 19.30
C LYS A 82 -4.58 2.79 17.82
N GLY A 83 -5.53 3.15 16.97
CA GLY A 83 -5.35 3.06 15.53
C GLY A 83 -6.49 3.64 14.72
N VAL A 84 -6.46 3.37 13.42
CA VAL A 84 -7.51 3.74 12.45
C VAL A 84 -7.83 2.54 11.56
N LEU A 85 -9.08 2.46 11.13
CA LEU A 85 -9.51 1.52 10.10
C LEU A 85 -9.71 2.28 8.78
N ASN A 86 -9.01 1.86 7.74
CA ASN A 86 -9.06 2.46 6.43
C ASN A 86 -9.69 1.49 5.41
N TRP A 87 -10.53 2.02 4.54
CA TRP A 87 -10.73 1.41 3.23
C TRP A 87 -9.52 1.75 2.37
N HIS A 88 -8.96 0.75 1.72
CA HIS A 88 -7.72 0.84 0.97
C HIS A 88 -7.99 0.34 -0.46
N VAL A 89 -7.42 1.06 -1.43
CA VAL A 89 -7.38 0.67 -2.84
C VAL A 89 -5.95 0.81 -3.32
N GLU A 90 -5.43 -0.24 -3.97
CA GLU A 90 -4.12 -0.19 -4.60
C GLU A 90 -4.19 -0.68 -6.05
N ALA A 91 -3.34 -0.11 -6.88
CA ALA A 91 -3.05 -0.59 -8.22
C ALA A 91 -1.53 -0.63 -8.36
N GLY A 92 -0.98 -1.57 -9.10
CA GLY A 92 0.40 -1.40 -9.51
C GLY A 92 1.06 -2.60 -10.14
N LEU A 93 2.38 -2.48 -10.25
CA LEU A 93 3.24 -3.34 -11.05
C LEU A 93 4.05 -4.24 -10.12
N ALA A 94 4.14 -5.53 -10.47
CA ALA A 94 5.06 -6.46 -9.85
C ALA A 94 5.96 -7.12 -10.91
N GLU A 95 7.27 -7.09 -10.72
CA GLU A 95 8.24 -7.83 -11.54
C GLU A 95 8.47 -9.21 -10.93
N VAL A 96 8.29 -10.25 -11.73
CA VAL A 96 8.51 -11.63 -11.30
C VAL A 96 10.01 -11.93 -11.38
N MET A 97 10.65 -12.12 -10.24
CA MET A 97 12.11 -12.28 -10.15
C MET A 97 12.62 -13.65 -10.60
N ASN A 98 11.78 -14.68 -10.52
CA ASN A 98 12.14 -16.04 -10.90
C ASN A 98 11.66 -16.43 -12.31
N ARG A 99 11.20 -15.44 -13.10
CA ARG A 99 10.84 -15.58 -14.50
C ARG A 99 11.30 -14.35 -15.28
N ASP A 100 12.25 -14.54 -16.18
CA ASP A 100 12.92 -13.44 -16.85
C ASP A 100 11.93 -12.57 -17.66
N GLY A 101 11.79 -11.30 -17.24
CA GLY A 101 11.02 -10.29 -17.97
C GLY A 101 9.50 -10.39 -17.83
N GLU A 102 8.98 -11.19 -16.89
CA GLU A 102 7.55 -11.24 -16.59
C GLU A 102 7.13 -10.15 -15.59
N TYR A 103 6.01 -9.49 -15.90
CA TYR A 103 5.41 -8.45 -15.08
C TYR A 103 3.93 -8.72 -14.87
N LEU A 104 3.43 -8.40 -13.67
CA LEU A 104 2.02 -8.45 -13.30
C LEU A 104 1.50 -7.04 -13.06
N LEU A 105 0.29 -6.77 -13.55
CA LEU A 105 -0.44 -5.53 -13.27
C LEU A 105 -1.63 -5.86 -12.39
N GLY A 106 -1.54 -5.51 -11.11
CA GLY A 106 -2.57 -5.76 -10.13
C GLY A 106 -3.48 -4.57 -9.89
N PHE A 107 -4.74 -4.86 -9.56
CA PHE A 107 -5.68 -3.92 -8.97
C PHE A 107 -6.46 -4.59 -7.84
N SER A 108 -6.45 -3.97 -6.67
CA SER A 108 -7.10 -4.46 -5.46
C SER A 108 -8.01 -3.37 -4.89
N PRO A 109 -9.30 -3.33 -5.28
CA PRO A 109 -10.25 -2.31 -4.83
C PRO A 109 -10.84 -2.57 -3.44
N LEU A 110 -10.72 -3.80 -2.93
CA LEU A 110 -11.39 -4.26 -1.73
C LEU A 110 -10.37 -4.66 -0.69
N ILE A 111 -9.72 -3.66 -0.10
CA ILE A 111 -8.78 -3.87 0.99
C ILE A 111 -9.28 -3.12 2.23
N THR A 112 -9.20 -3.78 3.38
CA THR A 112 -9.36 -3.16 4.70
C THR A 112 -8.01 -3.18 5.40
N GLU A 113 -7.59 -2.03 5.90
CA GLU A 113 -6.32 -1.86 6.61
C GLU A 113 -6.59 -1.30 8.02
N TYR A 114 -6.02 -1.94 9.04
CA TYR A 114 -5.95 -1.38 10.39
C TYR A 114 -4.53 -0.95 10.68
N GLN A 115 -4.33 0.35 10.96
CA GLN A 115 -3.02 0.92 11.25
C GLN A 115 -2.91 1.26 12.74
N PHE A 116 -1.88 0.74 13.41
CA PHE A 116 -1.62 0.92 14.84
C PHE A 116 -0.80 2.20 15.09
N LEU A 117 -1.46 3.22 15.63
CA LEU A 117 -0.95 4.59 15.72
C LEU A 117 -0.38 4.93 17.09
N ASP A 118 0.81 5.52 17.10
CA ASP A 118 1.46 6.05 18.30
C ASP A 118 2.07 7.44 17.99
N PRO A 119 1.65 8.53 18.67
CA PRO A 119 2.22 9.86 18.51
C PRO A 119 3.73 9.93 18.77
N GLN A 120 4.27 9.00 19.57
CA GLN A 120 5.70 8.96 19.91
C GLN A 120 6.54 8.26 18.84
N ARG A 121 5.91 7.72 17.78
CA ARG A 121 6.56 6.88 16.77
C ARG A 121 6.28 7.39 15.36
N GLY A 122 7.34 7.55 14.57
CA GLY A 122 7.24 7.96 13.16
C GLY A 122 6.78 6.84 12.20
N TRP A 123 6.58 5.63 12.70
CA TRP A 123 6.13 4.46 11.94
C TRP A 123 4.96 3.78 12.65
N ALA A 124 4.19 2.99 11.90
CA ALA A 124 3.03 2.28 12.40
C ALA A 124 2.97 0.87 11.80
N PRO A 125 2.90 -0.20 12.61
CA PRO A 125 2.47 -1.50 12.14
C PRO A 125 1.05 -1.39 11.55
N ASN A 126 0.76 -2.21 10.56
CA ASN A 126 -0.58 -2.36 10.03
C ASN A 126 -0.91 -3.84 9.78
N ILE A 127 -2.19 -4.12 9.68
CA ILE A 127 -2.72 -5.40 9.20
C ILE A 127 -3.64 -5.06 8.04
N LEU A 128 -3.43 -5.72 6.92
CA LEU A 128 -4.14 -5.48 5.67
C LEU A 128 -4.70 -6.80 5.16
N ILE A 129 -5.99 -6.80 4.85
CA ILE A 129 -6.70 -7.97 4.32
C ILE A 129 -7.61 -7.49 3.19
N GLY A 130 -7.59 -8.17 2.06
CA GLY A 130 -8.40 -7.79 0.92
C GLY A 130 -8.36 -8.76 -0.24
N ALA A 131 -8.98 -8.34 -1.34
CA ALA A 131 -9.02 -9.08 -2.60
C ALA A 131 -8.81 -8.14 -3.79
N GLY A 132 -8.22 -8.71 -4.85
CA GLY A 132 -7.91 -8.03 -6.09
C GLY A 132 -7.73 -9.01 -7.24
N PHE A 133 -7.27 -8.50 -8.37
CA PHE A 133 -6.96 -9.27 -9.57
C PHE A 133 -5.67 -8.75 -10.22
N ALA A 134 -4.98 -9.62 -10.96
CA ALA A 134 -3.77 -9.34 -11.71
C ALA A 134 -3.75 -10.13 -13.02
#